data_AF-A0A6N7H8V3-F1
#
_entry.id   AF-A0A6N7H8V3-F1
#
_cell.length_a   1.000
_cell.length_b   1.000
_cell.length_c   1.000
_cell.angle_alpha   90.00
_cell.angle_beta   90.00
_cell.angle_gamma   90.00
#
_symmetry.space_group_name_H-M   'P 1'
#
loop_
_entity.id
_entity.type
_entity.pdbx_description
1 polymer ?
#
loop_
_entity_poly.entity_id
_entity_poly.type
_entity_poly.pdbx_seq_one_letter_code
_entity_poly.pdbx_strand_id
1 'polypeptide(L)'
;MWPGHGDDARVLAWIIGWIEGTTTGRDTPIGRVPDAAALFLTGLAFGPADVSAASAVDTDEGRAEVSLVESLVRHPRRSTLERSVGRTGRPVAPPRHDTLMR
;
A
#
# COMPACT_ATOMS: atom_id res chain seq x y z
N MET A 1 -12.51 -16.00 -3.03
CA MET A 1 -11.53 -14.96 -3.45
C MET A 1 -12.28 -13.62 -3.56
N TRP A 2 -11.66 -12.51 -3.16
CA TRP A 2 -12.30 -11.17 -3.13
C TRP A 2 -12.59 -10.64 -4.56
N PRO A 3 -13.74 -9.97 -4.80
CA PRO A 3 -14.19 -9.57 -6.15
C PRO A 3 -13.48 -8.32 -6.71
N GLY A 4 -12.91 -7.47 -5.84
CA GLY A 4 -12.19 -6.25 -6.22
C GLY A 4 -13.07 -5.09 -6.69
N HIS A 5 -12.45 -4.03 -7.20
CA HIS A 5 -13.10 -2.82 -7.75
C HIS A 5 -13.91 -2.04 -6.71
N GLY A 6 -15.21 -1.80 -6.95
CA GLY A 6 -16.07 -1.04 -6.06
C GLY A 6 -16.21 -1.68 -4.67
N ASP A 7 -16.03 -2.99 -4.56
CA ASP A 7 -16.09 -3.69 -3.28
C ASP A 7 -14.88 -3.41 -2.38
N ASP A 8 -13.77 -2.91 -2.92
CA ASP A 8 -12.60 -2.52 -2.13
C ASP A 8 -12.90 -1.36 -1.16
N ALA A 9 -13.96 -0.59 -1.43
CA ALA A 9 -14.48 0.42 -0.52
C ALA A 9 -14.87 -0.15 0.85
N ARG A 10 -15.21 -1.45 0.94
CA ARG A 10 -15.52 -2.14 2.21
C ARG A 10 -14.29 -2.28 3.10
N VAL A 11 -13.12 -2.50 2.50
CA VAL A 11 -11.84 -2.54 3.22
C VAL A 11 -11.49 -1.14 3.73
N LEU A 12 -11.68 -0.11 2.90
CA LEU A 12 -11.47 1.27 3.31
C LEU A 12 -12.41 1.69 4.46
N ALA A 13 -13.68 1.31 4.38
CA ALA A 13 -14.64 1.54 5.45
C ALA A 13 -14.21 0.87 6.77
N TRP A 14 -13.67 -0.35 6.71
CA TRP A 14 -13.10 -1.01 7.88
C TRP A 14 -11.86 -0.29 8.43
N ILE A 15 -10.95 0.18 7.57
CA ILE A 15 -9.77 0.95 8.01
C ILE A 15 -10.20 2.22 8.74
N ILE A 16 -11.19 2.95 8.21
CA ILE A 16 -11.75 4.14 8.86
C ILE A 16 -12.36 3.77 10.21
N GLY A 17 -13.20 2.74 10.26
CA GLY A 17 -13.81 2.28 11.51
C GLY A 17 -12.78 1.83 12.55
N TRP A 18 -11.65 1.27 12.11
CA TRP A 18 -10.56 0.90 13.02
C TRP A 18 -9.88 2.14 13.62
N ILE A 19 -9.61 3.17 12.80
CA ILE A 19 -9.06 4.45 13.27
C ILE A 19 -10.02 5.13 14.25
N GLU A 20 -11.33 5.04 14.01
CA GLU A 20 -12.37 5.62 14.86
C GLU A 20 -12.73 4.75 16.08
N GLY A 21 -12.22 3.53 16.17
CA GLY A 21 -12.54 2.58 17.25
C GLY A 21 -13.97 2.00 17.19
N THR A 22 -14.60 2.01 16.01
CA THR A 22 -15.98 1.54 15.79
C THR A 22 -16.06 0.12 15.22
N THR A 23 -14.93 -0.51 14.92
CA THR A 23 -14.87 -1.88 14.40
C THR A 23 -13.76 -2.70 15.06
N THR A 24 -13.74 -4.01 14.82
CA THR A 24 -12.76 -4.95 15.38
C THR A 24 -11.85 -5.55 14.31
N GLY A 25 -10.78 -6.17 14.78
CA GLY A 25 -9.89 -6.97 13.98
C GLY A 25 -8.93 -7.74 14.88
N ARG A 26 -8.24 -8.71 14.30
CA ARG A 26 -7.26 -9.54 15.00
C ARG A 26 -5.84 -9.18 14.60
N ASP A 27 -4.93 -9.30 15.55
CA ASP A 27 -3.51 -9.08 15.30
C ASP A 27 -2.90 -10.27 14.57
N THR A 28 -1.96 -9.97 13.67
CA THR A 28 -1.15 -10.94 12.92
C THR A 28 0.31 -10.48 12.93
N PRO A 29 1.26 -11.35 12.57
CA PRO A 29 2.66 -10.97 12.46
C PRO A 29 2.95 -9.82 11.48
N ILE A 30 2.06 -9.57 10.51
CA ILE A 30 2.21 -8.52 9.49
C ILE A 30 1.29 -7.31 9.74
N GLY A 31 0.65 -7.23 10.90
CA GLY A 31 -0.27 -6.17 11.28
C GLY A 31 -1.68 -6.68 11.60
N ARG A 32 -2.64 -5.76 11.69
CA ARG A 32 -4.03 -6.08 12.02
C ARG A 32 -4.83 -6.36 10.76
N VAL A 33 -5.68 -7.40 10.81
CA VAL A 33 -6.60 -7.77 9.74
C VAL A 33 -8.05 -7.77 10.26
N PRO A 34 -9.06 -7.56 9.39
CA PRO A 34 -10.45 -7.59 9.82
C PRO A 34 -10.87 -8.97 10.31
N ASP A 35 -11.73 -8.99 11.34
CA ASP A 35 -12.55 -10.18 11.57
C ASP A 35 -13.58 -10.28 10.44
N ALA A 36 -14.00 -11.50 10.07
CA ALA A 36 -14.97 -11.66 9.00
C ALA A 36 -16.30 -10.96 9.27
N ALA A 37 -16.68 -10.84 10.55
CA ALA A 37 -17.88 -10.11 11.00
C ALA A 37 -17.71 -8.58 10.99
N ALA A 38 -16.48 -8.07 10.90
CA ALA A 38 -16.17 -6.64 10.87
C ALA A 38 -16.35 -6.03 9.47
N LEU A 39 -16.50 -6.85 8.42
CA LEU A 39 -16.79 -6.42 7.06
C LEU A 39 -18.28 -6.53 6.75
N PHE A 40 -18.82 -5.50 6.10
CA PHE A 40 -20.14 -5.57 5.51
C PHE A 40 -20.09 -6.44 4.24
N LEU A 41 -20.76 -7.60 4.24
CA LEU A 41 -20.74 -8.57 3.13
C LEU A 41 -22.05 -8.65 2.34
N THR A 42 -23.07 -7.88 2.71
CA THR A 42 -24.37 -7.90 2.01
C THR A 42 -24.18 -7.56 0.53
N GLY A 43 -24.85 -8.34 -0.32
CA GLY A 43 -24.80 -8.22 -1.78
C GLY A 43 -23.60 -8.89 -2.44
N LEU A 44 -22.72 -9.54 -1.66
CA LEU A 44 -21.59 -10.31 -2.19
C LEU A 44 -21.96 -11.77 -2.39
N ALA A 45 -21.36 -12.40 -3.41
CA ALA A 45 -21.53 -13.82 -3.71
C ALA A 45 -20.73 -14.74 -2.78
N PHE A 46 -20.00 -14.18 -1.81
CA PHE A 46 -19.11 -14.88 -0.89
C PHE A 46 -19.42 -14.51 0.56
N GLY A 47 -18.91 -15.31 1.50
CA GLY A 47 -19.28 -15.22 2.91
C GLY A 47 -18.10 -14.98 3.86
N PRO A 48 -18.35 -15.07 5.17
CA PRO A 48 -17.32 -14.90 6.19
C PRO A 48 -16.12 -15.85 6.04
N ALA A 49 -16.34 -17.07 5.54
CA ALA A 49 -15.27 -18.05 5.32
C ALA A 49 -14.27 -17.56 4.25
N ASP A 50 -14.75 -16.91 3.19
CA ASP A 50 -13.89 -16.34 2.15
C ASP A 50 -13.06 -15.17 2.67
N VAL A 51 -13.63 -14.35 3.56
CA VAL A 51 -12.90 -13.26 4.24
C VAL A 51 -11.81 -13.83 5.14
N SER A 52 -12.14 -14.85 5.93
CA SER A 52 -11.17 -15.54 6.79
C SER A 52 -10.02 -16.13 5.99
N ALA A 53 -10.32 -16.75 4.84
CA ALA A 53 -9.30 -17.27 3.93
C ALA A 53 -8.44 -16.15 3.32
N ALA A 54 -9.07 -15.07 2.84
CA ALA A 54 -8.36 -13.93 2.25
C ALA A 54 -7.49 -13.15 3.25
N SER A 55 -7.86 -13.19 4.54
CA SER A 55 -7.13 -12.51 5.62
C SER A 55 -6.20 -13.46 6.40
N ALA A 56 -6.05 -14.70 5.95
CA ALA A 56 -5.14 -15.65 6.57
C ALA A 56 -3.68 -15.22 6.34
N VAL A 57 -2.83 -15.46 7.33
CA VAL A 57 -1.40 -15.17 7.27
C VAL A 57 -0.66 -16.47 7.49
N ASP A 58 -0.02 -16.98 6.44
CA ASP A 58 0.89 -18.11 6.51
C ASP A 58 2.31 -17.61 6.81
N THR A 59 2.83 -17.97 7.99
CA THR A 59 4.14 -17.51 8.44
C THR A 59 5.30 -18.19 7.75
N ASP A 60 5.10 -19.42 7.24
CA ASP A 60 6.14 -20.16 6.53
C ASP A 60 6.28 -19.62 5.10
N GLU A 61 5.16 -19.37 4.43
CA GLU A 61 5.13 -18.64 3.15
C GLU A 61 5.74 -17.24 3.30
N GLY A 62 5.33 -16.50 4.34
CA GLY A 62 5.87 -15.17 4.62
C GLY A 62 7.39 -15.17 4.83
N ARG A 63 7.96 -16.18 5.49
CA ARG A 63 9.41 -16.30 5.68
C ARG A 63 10.15 -16.55 4.36
N ALA A 64 9.58 -17.35 3.48
CA ALA A 64 10.13 -17.55 2.15
C ALA A 64 10.12 -16.24 1.33
N GLU A 65 9.04 -15.46 1.43
CA GLU A 65 8.89 -14.16 0.75
C GLU A 65 9.90 -13.12 1.25
N VAL A 66 10.19 -13.06 2.55
CA VAL A 66 11.22 -12.14 3.10
C VAL A 66 12.56 -12.33 2.39
N SER A 67 12.97 -13.56 2.10
CA SER A 67 14.23 -13.83 1.38
C SER A 67 14.21 -13.28 -0.05
N LEU A 68 13.06 -13.33 -0.72
CA LEU A 68 12.86 -12.78 -2.06
C LEU A 68 12.87 -11.26 -2.06
N VAL A 69 12.15 -10.64 -1.12
CA VAL A 69 12.08 -9.18 -0.95
C VAL A 69 13.47 -8.62 -0.66
N GLU A 70 14.23 -9.26 0.22
CA GLU A 70 15.60 -8.84 0.48
C GLU A 70 16.51 -8.92 -0.76
N SER A 71 16.35 -9.97 -1.58
CA SER A 71 17.06 -10.10 -2.86
C SER A 71 16.69 -8.94 -3.81
N LEU A 72 15.39 -8.62 -3.92
CA LEU A 72 14.89 -7.51 -4.73
C LEU A 72 15.45 -6.15 -4.26
N VAL A 73 15.45 -5.88 -2.96
CA VAL A 73 15.97 -4.63 -2.39
C VAL A 73 17.47 -4.48 -2.65
N ARG A 74 18.22 -5.59 -2.65
CA ARG A 74 19.67 -5.59 -2.96
C ARG A 74 19.98 -5.54 -4.46
N HIS A 75 18.99 -5.75 -5.34
CA HIS A 75 19.22 -5.75 -6.78
C HIS A 75 19.39 -4.32 -7.32
N PRO A 76 20.50 -4.01 -8.03
CA PRO A 76 20.71 -2.68 -8.59
C PRO A 76 19.63 -2.36 -9.62
N ARG A 77 18.82 -1.33 -9.35
CA ARG A 77 17.78 -0.89 -10.29
C ARG A 77 18.44 -0.29 -11.53
N ARG A 78 18.35 -0.96 -12.68
CA ARG A 78 18.66 -0.33 -13.97
C ARG A 78 17.54 0.65 -14.30
N SER A 79 17.78 1.95 -14.10
CA SER A 79 16.87 2.96 -14.61
C SER A 79 17.13 3.18 -16.11
N THR A 80 16.10 2.99 -16.95
CA THR A 80 16.15 3.37 -18.38
C THR A 80 16.25 4.90 -18.55
N LEU A 81 16.05 5.66 -17.47
CA LEU A 81 15.99 7.12 -17.45
C LEU A 81 17.38 7.79 -17.53
N GLU A 82 18.46 7.10 -17.17
CA GLU A 82 19.82 7.63 -17.23
C GLU A 82 20.35 7.84 -18.66
N ARG A 83 19.73 7.21 -19.68
CA ARG A 83 20.11 7.44 -21.08
C ARG A 83 19.57 8.75 -21.68
N SER A 84 18.62 9.41 -21.03
CA SER A 84 17.91 10.56 -21.60
C SER A 84 18.33 11.91 -21.01
N VAL A 85 18.98 11.94 -19.84
CA VAL A 85 19.40 13.19 -19.19
C VAL A 85 20.87 13.43 -19.47
N GLY A 86 21.15 13.77 -20.72
CA GLY A 86 22.50 14.01 -21.20
C GLY A 86 22.54 14.89 -22.44
N ARG A 87 21.67 15.90 -22.56
CA ARG A 87 21.79 16.96 -23.59
C ARG A 87 20.85 18.13 -23.29
N THR A 88 21.30 19.03 -22.41
CA THR A 88 21.23 20.51 -22.58
C THR A 88 21.71 21.16 -21.29
N GLY A 89 23.01 21.41 -21.19
CA GLY A 89 23.54 22.35 -20.22
C GLY A 89 23.19 23.77 -20.67
N ARG A 90 22.23 24.41 -19.99
CA ARG A 90 22.13 25.86 -19.97
C ARG A 90 21.80 26.28 -18.53
N PRO A 91 22.74 26.90 -17.79
CA PRO A 91 22.46 27.39 -16.45
C PRO A 91 21.38 28.47 -16.51
N VAL A 92 20.28 28.29 -15.78
CA VAL A 92 19.32 29.36 -15.53
C VAL A 92 19.87 30.18 -14.35
N ALA A 93 20.23 31.44 -14.63
CA ALA A 93 20.65 32.37 -13.58
C ALA A 93 19.44 32.78 -12.72
N PRO A 94 19.59 32.89 -11.38
CA PRO A 94 18.51 33.34 -10.51
C PRO A 94 18.19 34.83 -10.73
N PRO A 95 16.92 35.27 -10.54
CA PRO A 95 16.53 36.66 -10.71
C PRO A 95 17.19 37.56 -9.65
N ARG A 96 17.73 38.70 -10.11
CA ARG A 96 18.23 39.76 -9.21
C ARG A 96 17.04 40.53 -8.65
N HIS A 97 16.86 40.48 -7.34
CA HIS A 97 15.97 41.40 -6.64
C HIS A 97 16.74 42.70 -6.39
N ASP A 98 16.65 43.64 -7.32
CA ASP A 98 17.09 45.01 -7.07
C ASP A 98 16.01 45.73 -6.24
N THR A 99 16.36 45.92 -4.97
CA THR A 99 16.12 47.08 -4.09
C THR A 99 14.81 47.87 -4.23
N LEU A 100 14.08 48.01 -3.11
CA LEU A 100 13.73 49.32 -2.57
C LEU A 100 13.38 49.22 -1.07
N MET A 101 14.38 49.56 -0.25
CA MET A 101 14.18 50.10 1.10
C MET A 101 13.33 51.37 1.01
N ARG A 102 12.29 51.47 1.84
CA ARG A 102 11.90 52.69 2.56
C ARG A 102 11.13 52.34 3.82
#